data_AF-G8R001-F1
#
_entry.id   AF-G8R001-F1
#
_cell.length_a   1.000
_cell.length_b   1.000
_cell.length_c   1.000
_cell.angle_alpha   90.00
_cell.angle_beta   90.00
_cell.angle_gamma   90.00
#
_symmetry.space_group_name_H-M   'P 1'
#
loop_
_entity.id
_entity.type
_entity.pdbx_description
1 polymer ?
#
loop_
_entity_poly.entity_id
_entity_poly.type
_entity_poly.pdbx_seq_one_letter_code
_entity_poly.pdbx_strand_id
1 'polypeptide(L)'
;MYAIVEIAGHQYKVRQDQQIYVNRVEGNEGDALSFDKVLLTDNDGAIEVGAPVIEGIEVGAKIVSHLKADKVIVFKKKRRKGYRKKNGHRQAISLIEITSIGKGGAKKAAPKKKEEAPAAPKAEAKSNDDLSSHTVAELREMAKDKGVTGYSSMKKDELIAALS
;
A
#
# COMPACT_ATOMS: atom_id res chain seq x y z
N MET A 1 1.78 27.08 -9.82
CA MET A 1 2.51 25.82 -10.09
C MET A 1 1.61 24.64 -10.49
N TYR A 2 1.88 23.97 -11.61
CA TYR A 2 1.23 22.70 -12.01
C TYR A 2 2.20 21.76 -12.74
N ALA A 3 1.87 20.48 -12.83
CA ALA A 3 2.62 19.50 -13.63
C ALA A 3 1.70 18.70 -14.56
N ILE A 4 2.26 18.14 -15.62
CA ILE A 4 1.62 17.10 -16.44
C ILE A 4 2.36 15.79 -16.15
N VAL A 5 1.65 14.83 -15.58
CA VAL A 5 2.18 13.55 -15.13
C VAL A 5 1.47 12.40 -15.82
N GLU A 6 2.22 11.35 -16.17
CA GLU A 6 1.64 10.10 -16.67
C GLU A 6 1.32 9.17 -15.50
N ILE A 7 0.04 8.87 -15.31
CA ILE A 7 -0.45 7.94 -14.28
C ILE A 7 -1.23 6.84 -14.97
N ALA A 8 -0.79 5.59 -14.78
CA ALA A 8 -1.45 4.39 -15.31
C ALA A 8 -1.83 4.49 -16.80
N GLY A 9 -0.92 5.05 -17.61
CA GLY A 9 -1.02 5.16 -19.07
C GLY A 9 -1.79 6.38 -19.59
N HIS A 10 -2.25 7.29 -18.72
CA HIS A 10 -2.89 8.55 -19.12
C HIS A 10 -2.17 9.76 -18.54
N GLN A 11 -2.24 10.89 -19.25
CA GLN A 11 -1.64 12.14 -18.80
C GLN A 11 -2.67 12.98 -18.06
N TYR A 12 -2.28 13.48 -16.89
CA TYR A 12 -3.12 14.33 -16.05
C TYR A 12 -2.41 15.65 -15.77
N LYS A 13 -3.17 16.74 -15.85
CA LYS A 13 -2.76 18.03 -15.32
C LYS A 13 -3.05 18.05 -13.83
N VAL A 14 -2.01 18.20 -13.02
CA VAL A 14 -2.09 18.11 -11.56
C VAL A 14 -1.57 19.37 -10.90
N ARG A 15 -2.18 19.72 -9.78
CA ARG A 15 -1.73 20.76 -8.85
C ARG A 15 -1.59 20.13 -7.47
N GLN A 16 -0.81 20.76 -6.60
CA GLN A 16 -0.74 20.39 -5.20
C GLN A 16 -2.13 20.46 -4.54
N ASP A 17 -2.41 19.52 -3.64
CA ASP A 17 -3.66 19.33 -2.90
C ASP A 17 -4.90 19.06 -3.77
N GLN A 18 -4.69 18.75 -5.05
CA GLN A 18 -5.77 18.41 -5.96
C GLN A 18 -6.12 16.92 -5.85
N GLN A 19 -7.41 16.62 -5.78
CA GLN A 19 -7.91 15.26 -5.91
C GLN A 19 -8.30 14.95 -7.37
N ILE A 20 -7.83 13.81 -7.88
CA ILE A 20 -8.11 13.35 -9.24
C ILE A 20 -8.50 11.87 -9.28
N TYR A 21 -9.38 11.54 -10.22
CA TYR A 21 -9.73 10.16 -10.52
C TYR A 21 -8.79 9.59 -11.57
N VAL A 22 -8.17 8.46 -11.22
CA VAL A 22 -7.23 7.74 -12.08
C VAL A 22 -7.67 6.29 -12.26
N ASN A 23 -7.07 5.62 -13.24
CA ASN A 23 -7.20 4.17 -13.36
C ASN A 23 -6.79 3.47 -12.06
N ARG A 24 -7.26 2.24 -11.86
CA ARG A 24 -6.98 1.51 -10.62
C ARG A 24 -5.47 1.40 -10.37
N VAL A 25 -5.03 1.89 -9.22
CA VAL A 25 -3.65 1.77 -8.74
C VAL A 25 -3.59 0.69 -7.65
N GLU A 26 -2.45 0.02 -7.52
CA GLU A 26 -2.17 -0.93 -6.45
C GLU A 26 -1.83 -0.19 -5.15
N GLY A 27 -2.21 -0.78 -4.01
CA GLY A 27 -2.05 -0.18 -2.69
C GLY A 27 -3.35 -0.19 -1.89
N ASN A 28 -3.26 0.21 -0.62
CA ASN A 28 -4.40 0.41 0.27
C ASN A 28 -4.77 1.90 0.36
N GLU A 29 -5.97 2.16 0.87
CA GLU A 29 -6.38 3.54 1.18
C GLU A 29 -5.45 4.14 2.23
N GLY A 30 -4.92 5.33 1.95
CA GLY A 30 -3.96 6.02 2.79
C GLY A 30 -2.50 5.84 2.40
N ASP A 31 -2.18 4.87 1.52
CA ASP A 31 -0.82 4.64 1.07
C ASP A 31 -0.29 5.81 0.23
N ALA A 32 1.01 6.09 0.39
CA ALA A 32 1.72 7.07 -0.41
C ALA A 32 2.13 6.45 -1.75
N LEU A 33 1.94 7.22 -2.82
CA LEU A 33 2.35 6.89 -4.18
C LEU A 33 3.32 7.95 -4.66
N SER A 34 4.22 7.55 -5.54
CA SER A 34 5.10 8.50 -6.21
C SER A 34 5.18 8.19 -7.71
N PHE A 35 5.25 9.26 -8.50
CA PHE A 35 5.23 9.19 -9.96
C PHE A 35 6.42 9.92 -10.54
N ASP A 36 7.32 9.16 -11.16
CA ASP A 36 8.56 9.66 -11.77
C ASP A 36 8.33 10.24 -13.18
N LYS A 37 7.24 9.84 -13.85
CA LYS A 37 6.96 10.24 -15.23
C LYS A 37 6.29 11.62 -15.30
N VAL A 38 7.07 12.66 -15.06
CA VAL A 38 6.66 14.05 -15.21
C VAL A 38 7.10 14.61 -16.54
N LEU A 39 6.13 15.03 -17.36
CA LEU A 39 6.35 15.44 -18.75
C LEU A 39 6.58 16.96 -18.87
N LEU A 40 5.92 17.73 -18.01
CA LEU A 40 5.96 19.18 -18.01
C LEU A 40 5.74 19.70 -16.60
N THR A 41 6.46 20.75 -16.23
CA THR A 41 6.20 21.55 -15.03
C THR A 41 6.07 23.01 -15.40
N ASP A 42 5.16 23.71 -14.74
CA ASP A 42 5.00 25.16 -14.84
C ASP A 42 5.10 25.74 -13.42
N ASN A 43 6.15 26.51 -13.19
CA ASN A 43 6.41 27.27 -11.98
C ASN A 43 6.16 28.75 -12.23
N ASP A 44 4.87 29.10 -12.28
CA ASP A 44 4.38 30.48 -12.37
C ASP A 44 5.00 31.27 -13.53
N GLY A 45 5.06 30.61 -14.71
CA GLY A 45 5.56 31.18 -15.96
C GLY A 45 6.91 30.60 -16.42
N ALA A 46 7.66 29.95 -15.52
CA ALA A 46 8.81 29.14 -15.90
C ALA A 46 8.34 27.73 -16.27
N ILE A 47 8.23 27.47 -17.58
CA ILE A 47 7.79 26.18 -18.12
C ILE A 47 9.02 25.34 -18.48
N GLU A 48 9.14 24.17 -17.87
CA GLU A 48 10.10 23.14 -18.25
C GLU A 48 9.35 22.02 -18.97
N VAL A 49 9.87 21.61 -20.12
CA VAL A 49 9.28 20.54 -20.95
C VAL A 49 10.29 19.42 -21.09
N GLY A 50 9.87 18.20 -20.78
CA GLY A 50 10.70 17.01 -20.87
C GLY A 50 10.89 16.48 -22.29
N ALA A 51 11.93 15.69 -22.49
CA ALA A 51 12.21 15.00 -23.75
C ALA A 51 12.78 13.59 -23.49
N PRO A 52 11.95 12.58 -23.16
CA PRO A 52 10.48 12.57 -23.04
C PRO A 52 9.94 12.92 -21.64
N VAL A 53 10.77 12.84 -20.59
CA VAL A 53 10.42 13.09 -19.19
C VAL A 53 11.41 14.12 -18.63
N ILE A 54 11.02 14.89 -17.63
CA ILE A 54 11.93 15.79 -16.91
C ILE A 54 12.65 14.99 -15.82
N GLU A 55 13.97 14.86 -15.94
CA GLU A 55 14.76 14.11 -14.97
C GLU A 55 14.79 14.79 -13.60
N GLY A 56 14.67 13.98 -12.55
CA GLY A 56 14.80 14.45 -11.17
C GLY A 56 13.58 15.19 -10.63
N ILE A 57 12.44 15.20 -11.32
CA ILE A 57 11.16 15.66 -10.78
C ILE A 57 10.25 14.47 -10.49
N GLU A 58 9.60 14.51 -9.34
CA GLU A 58 8.67 13.48 -8.88
C GLU A 58 7.38 14.14 -8.38
N VAL A 59 6.25 13.47 -8.62
CA VAL A 59 4.95 13.86 -8.08
C VAL A 59 4.57 12.89 -6.96
N GLY A 60 4.49 13.40 -5.74
CA GLY A 60 3.97 12.66 -4.59
C GLY A 60 2.44 12.70 -4.57
N ALA A 61 1.83 11.57 -4.23
CA ALA A 61 0.39 11.44 -4.09
C ALA A 61 0.04 10.50 -2.94
N LYS A 62 -1.24 10.51 -2.56
CA LYS A 62 -1.82 9.61 -1.56
C LYS A 62 -3.11 9.00 -2.11
N ILE A 63 -3.31 7.70 -1.87
CA ILE A 63 -4.58 7.05 -2.19
C ILE A 63 -5.62 7.51 -1.18
N VAL A 64 -6.69 8.15 -1.65
CA VAL A 64 -7.81 8.57 -0.81
C VAL A 64 -8.79 7.41 -0.69
N SER A 65 -9.24 6.87 -1.83
CA SER A 65 -10.21 5.78 -1.84
C SER A 65 -10.25 5.00 -3.14
N HIS A 66 -10.86 3.82 -3.05
CA HIS A 66 -10.98 2.86 -4.12
C HIS A 66 -12.44 2.67 -4.53
N LEU A 67 -12.78 3.07 -5.76
CA LEU A 67 -14.17 3.26 -6.17
C LEU A 67 -14.50 2.51 -7.46
N LYS A 68 -15.79 2.38 -7.74
CA LYS A 68 -16.30 1.94 -9.04
C LYS A 68 -17.01 3.12 -9.70
N ALA A 69 -16.59 3.45 -10.92
CA ALA A 69 -17.21 4.50 -11.72
C ALA A 69 -18.70 4.20 -11.99
N ASP A 70 -19.37 5.19 -12.58
CA ASP A 70 -20.75 5.05 -12.99
C ASP A 70 -20.98 3.88 -13.94
N LYS A 71 -22.18 3.31 -13.85
CA LYS A 71 -22.53 2.14 -14.65
C LYS A 71 -22.72 2.55 -16.10
N VAL A 72 -21.81 2.12 -16.95
CA VAL A 72 -21.94 2.24 -18.41
C VAL A 72 -22.76 1.04 -18.91
N ILE A 73 -23.81 1.31 -19.69
CA ILE A 73 -24.64 0.27 -20.28
C ILE A 73 -24.09 -0.10 -21.66
N VAL A 74 -23.54 -1.31 -21.77
CA VAL A 74 -23.11 -1.89 -23.04
C VAL A 74 -24.30 -2.60 -23.68
N PHE A 75 -24.95 -1.92 -24.61
CA PHE A 75 -26.08 -2.47 -25.37
C PHE A 75 -25.65 -2.84 -26.79
N LYS A 76 -25.86 -4.11 -27.17
CA LYS A 76 -25.58 -4.64 -28.51
C LYS A 76 -26.89 -5.15 -29.12
N LYS A 77 -27.25 -4.72 -30.33
CA LYS A 77 -28.48 -5.16 -31.03
C LYS A 77 -28.23 -5.32 -32.53
N LYS A 78 -28.76 -6.38 -33.13
CA LYS A 78 -28.81 -6.57 -34.59
C LYS A 78 -30.27 -6.54 -35.05
N ARG A 79 -30.61 -5.61 -35.95
CA ARG A 79 -31.98 -5.41 -36.44
C ARG A 79 -32.48 -6.67 -37.17
N ARG A 80 -33.74 -7.06 -36.96
CA ARG A 80 -34.40 -8.23 -37.60
C ARG A 80 -33.74 -9.59 -37.36
N LYS A 81 -32.76 -9.70 -36.45
CA LYS A 81 -32.08 -10.97 -36.12
C LYS A 81 -32.40 -11.50 -34.72
N GLY A 82 -33.34 -10.87 -34.00
CA GLY A 82 -33.65 -11.22 -32.60
C GLY A 82 -32.54 -10.94 -31.59
N TYR A 83 -31.29 -10.73 -32.05
CA TYR A 83 -30.14 -10.48 -31.19
C TYR A 83 -30.21 -9.09 -30.52
N ARG A 84 -30.32 -9.13 -29.19
CA ARG A 84 -30.11 -7.99 -28.28
C ARG A 84 -29.39 -8.49 -27.02
N LYS A 85 -28.37 -7.77 -26.55
CA LYS A 85 -27.67 -8.01 -25.28
C LYS A 85 -27.50 -6.68 -24.56
N LYS A 86 -27.78 -6.64 -23.25
CA LYS A 86 -27.64 -5.45 -22.40
C LYS A 86 -26.84 -5.84 -21.17
N ASN A 87 -25.59 -5.42 -21.11
CA ASN A 87 -24.70 -5.67 -19.96
C ASN A 87 -24.33 -4.34 -19.31
N GLY A 88 -24.18 -4.32 -17.99
CA GLY A 88 -23.60 -3.18 -17.29
C GLY A 88 -22.09 -3.39 -17.11
N HIS A 89 -21.31 -2.33 -17.29
CA HIS A 89 -19.91 -2.27 -16.91
C HIS A 89 -19.70 -1.16 -15.88
N ARG A 90 -18.87 -1.39 -14.87
CA ARG A 90 -18.41 -0.37 -13.94
C ARG A 90 -16.90 -0.47 -13.85
N GLN A 91 -16.21 0.60 -14.22
CA GLN A 91 -14.76 0.64 -14.20
C GLN A 91 -14.25 0.79 -12.77
N ALA A 92 -13.24 0.01 -12.39
CA ALA A 92 -12.53 0.23 -11.13
C ALA A 92 -11.58 1.43 -11.29
N ILE A 93 -11.71 2.41 -10.40
CA ILE A 93 -10.92 3.64 -10.39
C ILE A 93 -10.38 3.88 -8.98
N SER A 94 -9.40 4.78 -8.87
CA SER A 94 -8.90 5.26 -7.58
C SER A 94 -8.98 6.77 -7.52
N LEU A 95 -9.39 7.28 -6.38
CA LEU A 95 -9.27 8.70 -6.06
C LEU A 95 -7.92 8.88 -5.38
N ILE A 96 -7.08 9.73 -5.96
CA ILE A 96 -5.78 10.09 -5.39
C ILE A 96 -5.74 11.58 -5.12
N GLU A 97 -4.99 11.96 -4.11
CA GLU A 97 -4.71 13.35 -3.75
C GLU A 97 -3.23 13.62 -3.96
N ILE A 98 -2.92 14.72 -4.66
CA ILE A 98 -1.54 15.09 -4.97
C ILE A 98 -0.95 15.84 -3.79
N THR A 99 0.11 15.31 -3.19
CA THR A 99 0.72 15.88 -1.98
C THR A 99 1.86 16.85 -2.30
N SER A 100 2.64 16.56 -3.35
CA SER A 100 3.78 17.40 -3.72
C SER A 100 4.14 17.27 -5.20
N ILE A 101 4.73 18.32 -5.73
CA ILE A 101 5.34 18.36 -7.06
C ILE A 101 6.73 18.97 -6.84
N GLY A 102 7.82 18.27 -7.15
CA GLY A 102 9.14 18.82 -6.85
C GLY A 102 10.32 17.95 -7.26
N LYS A 103 11.53 18.44 -6.95
CA LYS A 103 12.76 17.69 -7.24
C LYS A 103 12.88 16.49 -6.31
N GLY A 104 12.93 15.29 -6.88
CA GLY A 104 13.01 14.02 -6.17
C GLY A 104 14.28 13.94 -5.33
N GLY A 105 14.10 13.86 -4.01
CA GLY A 105 15.18 13.80 -3.04
C GLY A 105 14.93 12.72 -2.00
N ALA A 106 15.60 11.58 -2.19
CA ALA A 106 15.90 10.53 -1.22
C ALA A 106 14.75 9.77 -0.52
N LYS A 107 14.80 8.44 -0.68
CA LYS A 107 14.30 7.41 0.25
C LYS A 107 14.13 7.90 1.70
N LYS A 108 12.88 7.92 2.17
CA LYS A 108 12.37 7.67 3.56
C LYS A 108 10.86 8.05 3.54
N ALA A 109 9.92 7.36 4.16
CA ALA A 109 9.97 6.38 5.25
C ALA A 109 8.73 5.47 5.21
N ALA A 110 8.92 4.24 5.69
CA ALA A 110 7.84 3.35 6.12
C ALA A 110 6.92 4.06 7.13
N PRO A 111 5.59 3.84 7.09
CA PRO A 111 4.68 4.49 8.01
C PRO A 111 4.87 3.96 9.43
N LYS A 112 5.37 4.84 10.31
CA LYS A 112 5.24 4.70 11.76
C LYS A 112 3.75 4.78 12.13
N LYS A 113 3.28 3.71 12.77
CA LYS A 113 1.98 3.59 13.43
C LYS A 113 1.88 4.66 14.53
N LYS A 114 0.79 5.43 14.53
CA LYS A 114 0.45 6.43 15.56
C LYS A 114 0.21 5.77 16.91
N GLU A 115 0.79 6.38 17.94
CA GLU A 115 0.57 6.15 19.36
C GLU A 115 -0.83 6.60 19.80
N GLU A 116 -1.37 5.89 20.79
CA GLU A 116 -2.29 6.42 21.79
C GLU A 116 -1.69 6.08 23.17
N ALA A 117 -1.64 7.06 24.06
CA ALA A 117 -1.10 6.99 25.43
C ALA A 117 -2.10 7.72 26.36
N PRO A 118 -2.00 7.70 27.71
CA PRO A 118 -1.11 6.95 28.61
C PRO A 118 -1.83 6.35 29.88
N ALA A 119 -1.17 5.42 30.59
CA ALA A 119 -1.21 5.35 32.07
C ALA A 119 -0.05 4.47 32.60
N ALA A 120 0.78 5.02 33.48
CA ALA A 120 1.87 4.35 34.21
C ALA A 120 1.41 4.03 35.68
N PRO A 121 2.15 3.30 36.57
CA PRO A 121 3.56 2.85 36.46
C PRO A 121 3.93 1.45 37.06
N LYS A 122 5.19 1.03 36.79
CA LYS A 122 6.10 0.07 37.50
C LYS A 122 5.76 -1.44 37.55
N ALA A 123 6.53 -2.30 36.85
CA ALA A 123 7.70 -3.04 37.39
C ALA A 123 8.11 -4.24 36.50
N GLU A 124 9.43 -4.40 36.33
CA GLU A 124 10.22 -5.61 36.05
C GLU A 124 10.14 -6.36 34.69
N ALA A 125 11.34 -6.71 34.21
CA ALA A 125 11.64 -7.34 32.94
C ALA A 125 11.34 -8.85 32.96
N LYS A 126 10.66 -9.35 31.91
CA LYS A 126 10.78 -10.72 31.41
C LYS A 126 10.67 -10.73 29.89
N SER A 127 11.69 -11.28 29.24
CA SER A 127 11.71 -11.60 27.81
C SER A 127 10.72 -12.73 27.54
N ASN A 128 9.59 -12.41 26.91
CA ASN A 128 8.66 -13.43 26.41
C ASN A 128 9.04 -13.76 24.97
N ASP A 129 9.86 -14.79 24.78
CA ASP A 129 9.93 -15.51 23.50
C ASP A 129 8.68 -16.42 23.43
N ASP A 130 7.83 -16.22 22.41
CA ASP A 130 6.58 -16.98 22.23
C ASP A 130 6.86 -18.43 21.81
N LEU A 131 7.17 -19.28 22.80
CA LEU A 131 7.46 -20.72 22.65
C LEU A 131 6.30 -21.55 22.06
N SER A 132 5.10 -20.98 21.97
CA SER A 132 3.90 -21.62 21.41
C SER A 132 3.95 -21.83 19.89
N SER A 133 4.72 -20.97 19.20
CA SER A 133 4.86 -20.98 17.75
C SER A 133 5.82 -22.06 17.23
N HIS A 134 6.73 -22.53 18.09
CA HIS A 134 7.74 -23.52 17.74
C HIS A 134 7.16 -24.92 17.52
N THR A 135 7.83 -25.70 16.67
CA THR A 135 7.44 -27.09 16.41
C THR A 135 7.86 -28.00 17.58
N VAL A 136 7.25 -29.18 17.71
CA VAL A 136 7.58 -30.13 18.80
C VAL A 136 9.05 -30.56 18.75
N ALA A 137 9.64 -30.62 17.56
CA ALA A 137 11.05 -30.97 17.38
C ALA A 137 11.98 -29.87 17.92
N GLU A 138 11.70 -28.61 17.58
CA GLU A 138 12.45 -27.45 18.08
C GLU A 138 12.36 -27.33 19.61
N LEU A 139 11.17 -27.55 20.17
CA LEU A 139 10.96 -27.55 21.62
C LEU A 139 11.72 -28.70 22.32
N ARG A 140 11.90 -29.86 21.67
CA ARG A 140 12.70 -30.95 22.24
C ARG A 140 14.19 -30.66 22.22
N GLU A 141 14.69 -29.99 21.18
CA GLU A 141 16.09 -29.56 21.14
C GLU A 141 16.38 -28.49 22.19
N MET A 142 15.50 -27.48 22.30
CA MET A 142 15.63 -26.47 23.37
C MET A 142 15.56 -27.10 24.77
N ALA A 143 14.71 -28.12 24.98
CA ALA A 143 14.60 -28.82 26.26
C ALA A 143 15.84 -29.67 26.56
N LYS A 144 16.45 -30.26 25.53
CA LYS A 144 17.71 -30.99 25.64
C LYS A 144 18.87 -30.05 25.99
N ASP A 145 18.95 -28.88 25.36
CA ASP A 145 19.98 -27.88 25.61
C ASP A 145 19.86 -27.26 27.01
N LYS A 146 18.63 -27.10 27.52
CA LYS A 146 18.37 -26.70 28.91
C LYS A 146 18.49 -27.85 29.92
N GLY A 147 18.76 -29.08 29.48
CA GLY A 147 18.98 -30.24 30.35
C GLY A 147 17.72 -30.77 31.05
N VAL A 148 16.53 -30.52 30.50
CA VAL A 148 15.26 -31.05 31.04
C VAL A 148 15.24 -32.57 30.88
N THR A 149 15.03 -33.32 31.96
CA THR A 149 14.95 -34.79 31.90
C THR A 149 13.55 -35.24 31.46
N GLY A 150 13.47 -36.30 30.65
CA GLY A 150 12.18 -36.84 30.16
C GLY A 150 11.56 -36.12 28.94
N TYR A 151 12.28 -35.18 28.31
CA TYR A 151 11.83 -34.40 27.15
C TYR A 151 11.34 -35.23 25.95
N SER A 152 11.83 -36.46 25.79
CA SER A 152 11.48 -37.34 24.66
C SER A 152 10.04 -37.86 24.71
N SER A 153 9.46 -37.99 25.91
CA SER A 153 8.09 -38.49 26.11
C SER A 153 7.05 -37.37 26.29
N MET A 154 7.48 -36.12 26.44
CA MET A 154 6.58 -34.99 26.69
C MET A 154 5.81 -34.57 25.43
N LYS A 155 4.56 -34.14 25.66
CA LYS A 155 3.70 -33.50 24.65
C LYS A 155 4.08 -32.03 24.47
N LYS A 156 3.59 -31.41 23.39
CA LYS A 156 3.94 -30.03 23.02
C LYS A 156 3.71 -29.04 24.18
N ASP A 157 2.56 -29.12 24.83
CA ASP A 157 2.18 -28.19 25.90
C ASP A 157 3.06 -28.37 27.15
N GLU A 158 3.45 -29.61 27.45
CA GLU A 158 4.35 -29.95 28.55
C GLU A 158 5.79 -29.47 28.28
N LEU A 159 6.25 -29.55 27.03
CA LEU A 159 7.54 -29.02 26.60
C LEU A 159 7.59 -27.49 26.69
N ILE A 160 6.51 -26.81 26.28
CA ILE A 160 6.40 -25.35 26.40
C ILE A 160 6.44 -24.94 27.87
N ALA A 161 5.70 -25.65 28.73
CA ALA A 161 5.67 -25.38 30.17
C ALA A 161 7.02 -25.64 30.86
N ALA A 162 7.77 -26.65 30.42
CA ALA A 162 9.09 -26.95 30.97
C ALA A 162 10.20 -25.99 30.46
N LEU A 163 9.94 -25.28 29.37
CA LEU A 163 10.88 -24.35 28.73
C LEU A 163 10.65 -22.87 29.07
N SER A 164 9.43 -22.53 29.47
CA SER A 164 9.03 -21.23 30.03
C SER A 164 9.60 -21.01 31.43
#